data_AF-M2V7A0-F1
#
_entry.id   AF-M2V7A0-F1
#
_cell.length_a   1.000
_cell.length_b   1.000
_cell.length_c   1.000
_cell.angle_alpha   90.00
_cell.angle_beta   90.00
_cell.angle_gamma   90.00
#
_symmetry.space_group_name_H-M   'P 1'
#
loop_
_entity.id
_entity.type
_entity.pdbx_description
1 polymer ?
#
loop_
_entity_poly.entity_id
_entity_poly.type
_entity_poly.pdbx_seq_one_letter_code
_entity_poly.pdbx_strand_id
1 'polypeptide(L)'
;HIHGGKFTSMRAHQVIPSLIPFVSQSSLPFLAVDYRRALEFPFQTPLENCWTALLFLQLQIKRLGIDVNKIAVWRKSAGGALAASISLVARDRDFLPPLTKQILIYPMLDDR
;
A
#
# COMPACT_ATOMS: atom_id res chain seq x y z
N HIS A 1 0.68 0.46 3.60
CA HIS A 1 0.35 -0.98 3.68
C HIS A 1 -0.88 -1.26 2.83
N ILE A 2 -0.80 -2.22 1.92
CA ILE A 2 -1.93 -2.68 1.10
C ILE A 2 -2.33 -4.06 1.62
N HIS A 3 -3.57 -4.54 1.60
CA HIS A 3 -3.84 -5.93 2.03
C HIS A 3 -3.73 -6.94 0.88
N GLY A 4 -3.78 -8.24 1.19
CA GLY A 4 -3.70 -9.33 0.20
C GLY A 4 -5.09 -9.85 -0.14
N GLY A 5 -5.20 -11.15 -0.47
CA GLY A 5 -6.50 -11.81 -0.64
C GLY A 5 -6.97 -11.90 -2.09
N LYS A 6 -6.03 -12.13 -3.03
CA LYS A 6 -6.33 -12.32 -4.46
C LYS A 6 -7.24 -11.24 -5.05
N PHE A 7 -7.10 -10.01 -4.55
CA PHE A 7 -7.95 -8.86 -4.89
C PHE A 7 -9.43 -8.94 -4.46
N THR A 8 -9.92 -10.05 -3.90
CA THR A 8 -11.35 -10.31 -3.68
C THR A 8 -11.78 -10.46 -2.21
N SER A 9 -10.97 -11.10 -1.36
CA SER A 9 -11.47 -11.59 -0.05
C SER A 9 -11.20 -10.66 1.14
N MET A 10 -9.92 -10.37 1.41
CA MET A 10 -9.49 -9.71 2.65
C MET A 10 -9.88 -8.23 2.71
N ARG A 11 -9.86 -7.67 3.93
CA ARG A 11 -10.04 -6.25 4.27
C ARG A 11 -8.87 -5.73 5.10
N ALA A 12 -8.71 -4.41 5.17
CA ALA A 12 -7.68 -3.77 6.00
C ALA A 12 -7.84 -4.13 7.49
N HIS A 13 -9.05 -4.03 8.04
CA HIS A 13 -9.28 -4.28 9.48
C HIS A 13 -8.90 -5.71 9.90
N GLN A 14 -9.12 -6.70 9.03
CA GLN A 14 -8.79 -8.10 9.29
C GLN A 14 -7.28 -8.35 9.41
N VAL A 15 -6.47 -7.47 8.82
CA VAL A 15 -5.02 -7.65 8.78
C VAL A 15 -4.28 -6.74 9.76
N ILE A 16 -4.95 -5.76 10.36
CA ILE A 16 -4.38 -4.88 11.39
C ILE A 16 -3.72 -5.67 12.52
N PRO A 17 -4.33 -6.72 13.10
CA PRO A 17 -3.69 -7.48 14.18
C PRO A 17 -2.31 -8.05 13.78
N SER A 18 -2.15 -8.45 12.52
CA SER A 18 -0.87 -8.94 12.00
C SER A 18 0.19 -7.83 11.80
N LEU A 19 -0.20 -6.56 11.84
CA LEU A 19 0.70 -5.41 11.72
C LEU A 19 1.24 -4.93 13.06
N ILE A 20 0.53 -5.21 14.16
CA ILE A 20 0.89 -4.72 15.50
C ILE A 20 2.35 -5.04 15.84
N PRO A 21 2.87 -6.28 15.67
CA PRO A 21 4.27 -6.57 15.99
C PRO A 21 5.26 -5.73 15.18
N PHE A 22 4.97 -5.47 13.90
CA PHE A 22 5.84 -4.67 13.04
C PHE A 22 5.83 -3.20 13.43
N VAL A 23 4.67 -2.65 13.78
CA VAL A 23 4.55 -1.27 14.28
C VAL A 23 5.30 -1.13 15.60
N SER A 24 5.13 -2.07 16.53
CA SER A 24 5.82 -2.06 17.82
C SER A 24 7.34 -2.21 17.70
N GLN A 25 7.84 -3.01 16.76
CA GLN A 25 9.29 -3.24 16.59
C GLN A 25 9.99 -2.14 15.79
N SER A 26 9.32 -1.58 14.79
CA SER A 26 9.93 -0.57 13.91
C SER A 26 9.69 0.87 14.38
N SER A 27 8.70 1.08 15.26
CA SER A 27 8.18 2.41 15.61
C SER A 27 7.72 3.23 14.40
N LEU A 28 7.39 2.56 13.28
CA LEU A 28 6.88 3.20 12.08
C LEU A 28 5.34 3.13 12.04
N PRO A 29 4.65 4.24 11.72
CA PRO A 29 3.21 4.21 11.51
C PRO A 29 2.86 3.51 10.19
N PHE A 30 1.76 2.75 10.18
CA PHE A 30 1.26 2.04 9.00
C PHE A 30 -0.09 2.61 8.57
N LEU A 31 -0.18 3.11 7.34
CA LEU A 31 -1.47 3.36 6.68
C LEU A 31 -1.97 2.06 6.03
N ALA A 32 -2.99 1.43 6.61
CA ALA A 32 -3.63 0.24 6.05
C ALA A 32 -4.78 0.63 5.10
N VAL A 33 -4.58 0.39 3.80
CA VAL A 33 -5.54 0.76 2.75
C VAL A 33 -6.61 -0.33 2.60
N ASP A 34 -7.88 0.02 2.82
CA ASP A 34 -9.05 -0.83 2.52
C ASP A 34 -9.55 -0.54 1.10
N TYR A 35 -8.83 -1.05 0.11
CA TYR A 35 -9.16 -0.79 -1.30
C TYR A 35 -10.41 -1.57 -1.72
N ARG A 36 -11.16 -1.04 -2.70
CA ARG A 36 -12.31 -1.74 -3.29
C ARG A 36 -11.85 -2.99 -4.05
N ARG A 37 -12.61 -4.07 -3.95
CA ARG A 37 -12.19 -5.42 -4.32
C ARG A 37 -12.75 -5.84 -5.68
N ALA A 38 -12.02 -6.74 -6.33
CA ALA A 38 -12.37 -7.29 -7.64
C ALA A 38 -13.67 -8.13 -7.58
N LEU A 39 -14.25 -8.36 -8.76
CA LEU A 39 -15.65 -8.74 -9.02
C LEU A 39 -16.60 -7.54 -9.04
N GLU A 40 -16.75 -6.82 -7.93
CA GLU A 40 -17.57 -5.59 -7.92
C GLU A 40 -16.81 -4.39 -8.47
N PHE A 41 -15.50 -4.33 -8.24
CA PHE A 41 -14.63 -3.26 -8.69
C PHE A 41 -13.39 -3.83 -9.38
N PRO A 42 -13.46 -4.13 -10.69
CA PRO A 42 -12.32 -4.68 -11.42
C PRO A 42 -11.17 -3.69 -11.48
N PHE A 43 -10.01 -4.19 -11.93
CA PHE A 43 -8.89 -3.33 -12.34
C PHE A 43 -9.41 -2.23 -13.28
N GLN A 44 -9.05 -0.96 -13.12
CA GLN A 44 -7.96 -0.36 -12.31
C GLN A 44 -8.34 0.10 -10.90
N THR A 45 -9.58 -0.12 -10.47
CA THR A 45 -10.13 0.48 -9.26
C THR A 45 -9.30 0.24 -7.98
N PRO A 46 -8.81 -0.98 -7.69
CA PRO A 46 -7.99 -1.22 -6.50
C PRO A 46 -6.68 -0.41 -6.51
N LEU A 47 -6.06 -0.25 -7.68
CA LEU A 47 -4.82 0.49 -7.87
C LEU A 47 -5.04 1.98 -7.60
N GLU A 48 -6.07 2.58 -8.20
CA GLU A 48 -6.38 4.00 -8.01
C GLU A 48 -6.81 4.32 -6.57
N ASN A 49 -7.45 3.38 -5.87
CA ASN A 49 -7.71 3.53 -4.44
C ASN A 49 -6.42 3.58 -3.62
N CYS A 50 -5.44 2.75 -3.95
CA CYS A 50 -4.16 2.79 -3.25
C CYS A 50 -3.31 4.01 -3.62
N TRP A 51 -3.40 4.49 -4.87
CA TRP A 51 -2.80 5.77 -5.29
C TRP A 51 -3.41 6.94 -4.52
N THR A 52 -4.74 7.00 -4.44
CA THR A 52 -5.45 8.03 -3.66
C THR A 52 -5.06 7.99 -2.18
N ALA A 53 -4.87 6.79 -1.61
CA ALA A 53 -4.40 6.64 -0.24
C ALA A 53 -2.96 7.16 -0.05
N LEU A 54 -2.08 7.01 -1.04
CA LEU A 54 -0.73 7.57 -1.02
C LEU A 54 -0.75 9.10 -1.06
N LEU A 55 -1.57 9.69 -1.94
CA LEU A 55 -1.77 11.14 -1.99
C LEU A 55 -2.37 11.68 -0.69
N PHE A 56 -3.37 10.96 -0.14
CA PHE A 56 -3.94 11.30 1.15
C PHE A 56 -2.86 11.30 2.24
N LEU A 57 -2.00 10.28 2.30
CA LEU A 57 -0.90 10.23 3.27
C LEU A 57 -0.03 11.47 3.18
N GLN A 58 0.33 11.91 1.97
CA GLN A 58 1.13 13.11 1.73
C GLN A 58 0.52 14.37 2.36
N LEU A 59 -0.80 14.53 2.25
CA LEU A 59 -1.54 15.64 2.87
C LEU A 59 -1.57 15.54 4.41
N GLN A 60 -1.42 14.35 4.97
CA GLN A 60 -1.47 14.12 6.41
C GLN A 60 -0.11 14.20 7.11
N ILE A 61 1.00 14.25 6.37
CA ILE A 61 2.36 14.14 6.92
C ILE A 61 2.62 15.13 8.05
N LYS A 62 2.37 16.43 7.82
CA LYS A 62 2.57 17.47 8.84
C LYS A 62 1.72 17.24 10.08
N ARG A 63 0.46 16.84 9.88
CA ARG A 63 -0.48 16.58 10.98
C ARG A 63 -0.09 15.37 11.82
N LEU A 64 0.49 14.35 11.19
CA LEU A 64 0.86 13.09 11.83
C LEU A 64 2.32 13.05 12.29
N GLY A 65 3.11 14.11 12.06
CA GLY A 65 4.54 14.14 12.40
C GLY A 65 5.38 13.11 11.64
N ILE A 66 4.96 12.72 10.43
CA ILE A 66 5.66 11.73 9.61
C ILE A 66 6.79 12.40 8.85
N ASP A 67 7.91 11.70 8.63
CA ASP A 67 8.96 12.15 7.73
C ASP A 67 8.58 11.84 6.27
N VAL A 68 8.33 12.90 5.49
CA VAL A 68 7.95 12.80 4.07
C VAL A 68 9.00 12.12 3.22
N ASN A 69 10.26 12.17 3.64
CA ASN A 69 11.36 11.54 2.93
C ASN A 69 11.52 10.06 3.30
N LYS A 70 10.58 9.47 4.07
CA LYS A 70 10.64 8.07 4.55
C LYS A 70 9.33 7.32 4.31
N ILE A 71 8.72 7.51 3.14
CA ILE A 71 7.53 6.77 2.74
C ILE A 71 7.94 5.47 2.04
N ALA A 72 7.34 4.36 2.41
CA ALA A 72 7.56 3.05 1.81
C ALA A 72 6.24 2.31 1.55
N VAL A 73 6.25 1.42 0.57
CA VAL A 73 5.15 0.48 0.31
C VAL A 73 5.52 -0.92 0.77
N TRP A 74 4.55 -1.63 1.34
CA TRP A 74 4.76 -2.94 1.97
C TRP A 74 3.54 -3.82 1.76
N ARG A 75 3.72 -5.03 1.20
CA ARG A 75 2.76 -6.14 1.32
C ARG A 75 3.23 -7.48 0.75
N LYS A 76 2.40 -8.50 0.98
CA LYS A 76 2.39 -9.87 0.49
C LYS A 76 1.36 -10.20 -0.62
N SER A 77 1.67 -11.17 -1.50
CA SER A 77 0.71 -11.75 -2.47
C SER A 77 0.08 -10.68 -3.41
N ALA A 78 -1.24 -10.68 -3.61
CA ALA A 78 -1.96 -9.71 -4.45
C ALA A 78 -1.72 -8.25 -4.05
N GLY A 79 -1.56 -7.98 -2.75
CA GLY A 79 -1.21 -6.63 -2.30
C GLY A 79 0.23 -6.26 -2.61
N GLY A 80 1.12 -7.26 -2.77
CA GLY A 80 2.47 -7.06 -3.28
C GLY A 80 2.45 -6.62 -4.75
N ALA A 81 1.52 -7.16 -5.55
CA ALA A 81 1.28 -6.67 -6.91
C ALA A 81 0.91 -5.18 -6.91
N LEU A 82 -0.09 -4.80 -6.11
CA LEU A 82 -0.50 -3.38 -5.99
C LEU A 82 0.63 -2.49 -5.44
N ALA A 83 1.44 -2.97 -4.49
CA ALA A 83 2.59 -2.22 -3.97
C ALA A 83 3.64 -1.95 -5.06
N ALA A 84 3.94 -2.96 -5.88
CA ALA A 84 4.82 -2.81 -7.03
C ALA A 84 4.22 -1.84 -8.06
N SER A 85 2.94 -2.01 -8.42
CA SER A 85 2.24 -1.14 -9.37
C SER A 85 2.22 0.32 -8.91
N ILE A 86 1.94 0.60 -7.62
CA ILE A 86 2.00 1.97 -7.10
C ILE A 86 3.40 2.54 -7.16
N SER A 87 4.44 1.73 -6.97
CA SER A 87 5.81 2.24 -7.07
C SER A 87 6.11 2.73 -8.49
N LEU A 88 5.61 2.02 -9.51
CA LEU A 88 5.70 2.46 -10.90
C LEU A 88 4.83 3.70 -11.15
N VAL A 89 3.57 3.69 -10.71
CA VAL A 89 2.67 4.85 -10.86
C VAL A 89 3.24 6.10 -10.18
N ALA A 90 3.83 5.97 -8.99
CA ALA A 90 4.45 7.07 -8.26
C ALA A 90 5.65 7.63 -9.03
N ARG A 91 6.49 6.76 -9.62
CA ARG A 91 7.58 7.20 -10.50
C ARG A 91 7.05 7.91 -11.74
N ASP A 92 6.08 7.31 -12.43
CA ASP A 92 5.58 7.77 -13.72
C ASP A 92 4.71 9.04 -13.61
N ARG A 93 4.19 9.33 -12.41
CA ARG A 93 3.42 10.55 -12.10
C ARG A 93 4.21 11.56 -11.28
N ASP A 94 5.55 11.46 -11.26
CA ASP A 94 6.46 12.38 -10.56
C ASP A 94 6.08 12.64 -9.08
N PHE A 95 5.70 11.58 -8.36
CA PHE A 95 5.41 11.66 -6.94
C PHE A 95 6.67 12.03 -6.15
N LEU A 96 6.63 13.17 -5.47
CA LEU A 96 7.76 13.71 -4.73
C LEU A 96 7.43 13.98 -3.25
N PRO A 97 8.34 13.64 -2.32
CA PRO A 97 9.56 12.86 -2.49
C PRO A 97 9.30 11.41 -2.94
N PRO A 98 10.25 10.76 -3.63
CA PRO A 98 10.06 9.41 -4.12
C PRO A 98 9.89 8.41 -2.97
N LEU A 99 9.20 7.30 -3.26
CA LEU A 99 9.10 6.18 -2.32
C LEU A 99 10.49 5.63 -2.02
N THR A 100 10.85 5.56 -0.73
CA THR A 100 12.18 5.15 -0.29
C THR A 100 12.43 3.66 -0.39
N LYS A 101 11.37 2.85 -0.24
CA LYS A 101 11.45 1.39 -0.24
C LYS A 101 10.17 0.77 -0.76
N GLN A 102 10.33 -0.37 -1.43
CA GLN A 102 9.27 -1.34 -1.70
C GLN A 102 9.62 -2.66 -0.99
N ILE A 103 8.68 -3.18 -0.20
CA ILE A 103 8.85 -4.44 0.54
C ILE A 103 7.76 -5.40 0.04
N LEU A 104 8.17 -6.32 -0.83
CA LEU A 104 7.28 -7.22 -1.56
C LEU A 104 7.52 -8.66 -1.08
N ILE A 105 6.50 -9.29 -0.50
CA ILE A 105 6.60 -10.63 0.10
C ILE A 105 5.79 -11.62 -0.76
N TYR A 106 6.44 -12.52 -1.49
CA TYR A 106 5.77 -13.40 -2.49
C TYR A 106 4.72 -12.66 -3.36
N PRO A 107 5.09 -11.55 -4.03
CA PRO A 107 4.14 -10.75 -4.81
C PRO A 107 3.61 -11.51 -6.03
N MET A 108 2.36 -11.23 -6.43
CA MET A 108 1.79 -11.72 -7.71
C MET A 108 2.19 -10.78 -8.84
N LEU A 109 3.38 -10.96 -9.42
CA LEU A 109 3.93 -10.04 -10.43
C LEU A 109 3.71 -10.48 -11.88
N ASP A 110 3.33 -11.73 -12.09
CA ASP A 110 3.10 -12.32 -13.40
C ASP A 110 1.85 -13.19 -13.36
N ASP A 111 1.19 -13.35 -14.50
CA ASP A 111 -0.01 -14.17 -14.70
C ASP A 111 0.27 -15.49 -15.44
N ARG A 112 1.55 -15.75 -15.75
CA ARG A 112 2.05 -16.94 -16.44
C ARG A 112 2.48 -18.06 -15.51
#